data_AF-A0AAN8Q0W6-F1
#
_entry.id   AF-A0AAN8Q0W6-F1
#
_cell.length_a   1.000
_cell.length_b   1.000
_cell.length_c   1.000
_cell.angle_alpha   90.00
_cell.angle_beta   90.00
_cell.angle_gamma   90.00
#
_symmetry.space_group_name_H-M   'P 1'
#
loop_
_entity.id
_entity.type
_entity.pdbx_description
1 polymer ?
#
loop_
_entity_poly.entity_id
_entity_poly.type
_entity_poly.pdbx_seq_one_letter_code
_entity_poly.pdbx_strand_id
1 'polypeptide(L)'
;MLLLLYLHQVNISLSTLKRRLRSLRLKRKLTESRNTISSYNDVINAIITEIGCSGRCIGYRSMWYRLRIEWGIRFPRDEILRLMRIVDPERIRVRKRRRLHRRRYICKGPNAVWHVDGYDKIKPFGFCIHGCVDGFGRRIIWLRVGKTNNNPEVIDIDITSRGPTA
;
A
#
# COMPACT_ATOMS: atom_id res chain seq x y z
N MET A 1 0.11 -19.62 -15.21
CA MET A 1 -0.77 -20.66 -15.77
C MET A 1 -0.18 -22.03 -15.40
N LEU A 2 -0.02 -22.31 -14.10
CA LEU A 2 0.82 -23.43 -13.61
C LEU A 2 0.08 -24.43 -12.71
N LEU A 3 -1.04 -24.05 -12.11
CA LEU A 3 -1.66 -24.83 -11.04
C LEU A 3 -2.25 -26.17 -11.52
N LEU A 4 -2.85 -26.21 -12.71
CA LEU A 4 -3.49 -27.40 -13.29
C LEU A 4 -2.47 -28.45 -13.75
N LEU A 5 -1.34 -27.98 -14.30
CA LEU A 5 -0.22 -28.85 -14.67
C LEU A 5 0.46 -29.41 -13.42
N TYR A 6 0.67 -28.56 -12.40
CA TYR A 6 1.37 -28.93 -11.18
C TYR A 6 0.57 -29.89 -10.28
N LEU A 7 -0.73 -29.66 -10.08
CA LEU A 7 -1.55 -30.45 -9.14
C LEU A 7 -2.24 -31.65 -9.78
N HIS A 8 -2.56 -31.57 -11.08
CA HIS A 8 -3.41 -32.56 -11.75
C HIS A 8 -2.76 -33.16 -13.01
N GLN A 9 -1.51 -32.81 -13.32
CA GLN A 9 -0.79 -33.20 -14.55
C GLN A 9 -1.57 -32.91 -15.85
N VAL A 10 -2.51 -31.96 -15.81
CA VAL A 10 -3.30 -31.60 -16.98
C VAL A 10 -2.59 -30.49 -17.75
N ASN A 11 -1.97 -30.86 -18.87
CA ASN A 11 -1.36 -29.91 -19.79
C ASN A 11 -2.39 -29.41 -20.82
N ILE A 12 -2.96 -28.23 -20.58
CA ILE A 12 -3.91 -27.57 -21.49
C ILE A 12 -3.54 -26.12 -21.73
N SER A 13 -3.72 -25.67 -22.97
CA SER A 13 -3.53 -24.26 -23.34
C SER A 13 -4.61 -23.36 -22.71
N LEU A 14 -4.27 -22.09 -22.47
CA LEU A 14 -5.19 -21.10 -21.92
C LEU A 14 -6.47 -20.96 -22.76
N SER A 15 -6.33 -21.01 -24.08
CA SER A 15 -7.44 -20.93 -25.04
C SER A 15 -8.39 -22.12 -24.91
N THR A 16 -7.85 -23.33 -24.77
CA THR A 16 -8.62 -24.56 -24.53
C THR A 16 -9.33 -24.52 -23.19
N LEU A 17 -8.66 -24.07 -22.12
CA LEU A 17 -9.27 -23.89 -20.80
C LEU A 17 -10.45 -22.90 -20.87
N LYS A 18 -10.26 -21.72 -21.47
CA LYS A 18 -11.32 -20.72 -21.64
C LYS A 18 -12.49 -21.23 -22.48
N ARG A 19 -12.22 -22.02 -23.53
CA ARG A 19 -13.27 -22.64 -24.36
C ARG A 19 -14.09 -23.65 -23.56
N ARG A 20 -13.45 -24.54 -22.80
CA ARG A 20 -14.12 -25.54 -21.94
C ARG A 20 -14.94 -24.88 -20.83
N LEU A 21 -14.41 -23.82 -20.20
CA LEU A 21 -15.17 -23.06 -19.20
C LEU A 21 -16.44 -22.45 -19.81
N ARG A 22 -16.35 -21.91 -21.04
CA ARG A 22 -17.52 -21.37 -21.76
C ARG A 22 -18.54 -22.45 -22.13
N SER A 23 -18.09 -23.60 -22.65
CA SER A 23 -19.00 -24.69 -23.04
C SER A 23 -19.73 -25.28 -21.83
N LEU A 24 -19.06 -25.37 -20.69
CA LEU A 24 -19.64 -25.85 -19.42
C LEU A 24 -20.44 -24.77 -18.69
N ARG A 25 -20.59 -23.55 -19.26
CA ARG A 25 -21.21 -22.37 -18.63
C ARG A 25 -20.63 -22.03 -17.24
N LEU A 26 -19.40 -22.47 -16.98
CA LEU A 26 -18.70 -22.24 -15.72
C LEU A 26 -18.13 -20.82 -15.72
N LYS A 27 -18.76 -19.96 -14.93
CA LYS A 27 -18.20 -18.66 -14.59
C LYS A 27 -17.28 -18.84 -13.39
N ARG A 28 -16.24 -18.02 -13.31
CA ARG A 28 -15.45 -17.93 -12.07
C ARG A 28 -16.46 -17.66 -10.96
N LYS A 29 -16.50 -18.51 -9.94
CA LYS A 29 -17.23 -18.24 -8.71
C LYS A 29 -16.66 -16.93 -8.16
N LEU A 30 -17.26 -15.80 -8.54
CA LEU A 30 -17.29 -14.63 -7.69
C LEU A 30 -17.73 -15.22 -6.36
N THR A 31 -16.95 -15.02 -5.31
CA THR A 31 -17.21 -15.60 -3.99
C THR A 31 -18.60 -15.17 -3.50
N GLU A 32 -19.67 -15.80 -3.99
CA GLU A 32 -21.06 -15.57 -3.64
C GLU A 32 -21.35 -16.20 -2.27
N SER A 33 -20.44 -17.05 -1.78
CA SER A 33 -20.47 -17.65 -0.44
C SER A 33 -20.07 -16.70 0.70
N ARG A 34 -19.82 -15.42 0.42
CA ARG A 34 -19.76 -14.33 1.42
C ARG A 34 -20.56 -13.12 0.93
N ASN A 35 -21.71 -13.37 0.29
CA ASN A 35 -22.70 -12.32 0.03
C ASN A 35 -23.33 -11.88 1.35
N THR A 36 -22.58 -11.17 2.18
CA THR A 36 -23.20 -10.12 2.97
C THR A 36 -23.38 -8.98 1.99
N ILE A 37 -24.57 -8.89 1.38
CA ILE A 37 -25.04 -7.61 0.85
C ILE A 37 -25.12 -6.72 2.09
N SER A 38 -24.02 -6.07 2.44
CA SER A 38 -24.00 -5.12 3.54
C SER A 38 -24.96 -4.02 3.16
N SER A 39 -25.94 -3.78 4.04
CA SER A 39 -26.85 -2.67 3.88
C SER A 39 -26.02 -1.39 3.76
N TYR A 40 -26.54 -0.38 3.06
CA TYR A 40 -25.86 0.92 2.94
C TYR A 40 -25.43 1.47 4.31
N ASN A 41 -26.23 1.22 5.35
CA ASN A 41 -25.93 1.60 6.72
C ASN A 41 -24.69 0.89 7.28
N ASP A 42 -24.51 -0.40 7.02
CA ASP A 42 -23.34 -1.16 7.48
C ASP A 42 -22.06 -0.63 6.83
N VAL A 43 -22.13 -0.29 5.54
CA VAL A 43 -21.01 0.29 4.79
C VAL A 43 -20.67 1.67 5.32
N ILE A 44 -21.68 2.51 5.59
CA ILE A 44 -21.47 3.86 6.16
C ILE A 44 -20.84 3.75 7.55
N ASN A 45 -21.36 2.87 8.41
CA ASN A 45 -20.81 2.65 9.75
C ASN A 45 -19.35 2.19 9.68
N ALA A 46 -19.03 1.22 8.83
CA ALA A 46 -17.66 0.75 8.64
C ALA A 46 -16.73 1.86 8.13
N ILE A 47 -17.20 2.71 7.20
CA ILE A 47 -16.44 3.87 6.72
C ILE A 47 -16.18 4.86 7.86
N ILE A 48 -17.18 5.17 8.68
CA ILE A 48 -17.05 6.09 9.82
C ILE A 48 -16.05 5.54 10.84
N THR A 49 -16.16 4.25 11.19
CA THR A 49 -15.22 3.59 12.11
C THR A 49 -13.80 3.65 11.57
N GLU A 50 -13.58 3.34 10.30
CA GLU A 50 -12.26 3.40 9.68
C GLU A 50 -11.68 4.82 9.63
N ILE A 51 -12.52 5.82 9.31
CA ILE A 51 -12.10 7.24 9.33
C ILE A 51 -11.71 7.68 10.74
N GLY A 52 -12.41 7.19 11.77
CA GLY A 52 -12.10 7.46 13.19
C GLY A 52 -10.78 6.85 13.66
N CYS A 53 -10.35 5.74 13.05
CA CYS A 53 -9.13 5.02 13.41
C CYS A 53 -7.99 5.29 12.40
N SER A 54 -7.42 4.22 11.83
CA SER A 54 -6.24 4.28 10.96
C SER A 54 -6.56 4.63 9.49
N GLY A 55 -7.83 4.62 9.11
CA GLY A 55 -8.33 4.98 7.77
C GLY A 55 -8.37 6.49 7.50
N ARG A 56 -8.08 7.33 8.49
CA ARG A 56 -8.19 8.80 8.44
C ARG A 56 -7.48 9.47 7.25
N CYS A 57 -6.40 8.86 6.76
CA CYS A 57 -5.59 9.38 5.66
C CYS A 57 -5.76 8.60 4.34
N ILE A 58 -6.51 7.50 4.35
CA ILE A 58 -6.61 6.58 3.22
C ILE A 58 -7.54 7.14 2.12
N GLY A 59 -7.18 6.92 0.85
CA GLY A 59 -8.00 7.27 -0.30
C GLY A 59 -9.10 6.23 -0.57
N TYR A 60 -10.10 6.59 -1.38
CA TYR A 60 -11.27 5.72 -1.62
C TYR A 60 -10.92 4.32 -2.17
N ARG A 61 -9.83 4.19 -2.95
CA ARG A 61 -9.39 2.89 -3.48
C ARG A 61 -8.88 1.96 -2.37
N SER A 62 -8.03 2.48 -1.48
CA SER A 62 -7.54 1.67 -0.36
C SER A 62 -8.60 1.51 0.73
N MET A 63 -9.55 2.45 0.89
CA MET A 63 -10.75 2.23 1.70
C MET A 63 -11.59 1.08 1.14
N TRP A 64 -11.89 1.07 -0.17
CA TRP A 64 -12.61 -0.03 -0.83
C TRP A 64 -11.92 -1.38 -0.64
N TYR A 65 -10.60 -1.41 -0.79
CA TYR A 65 -9.82 -2.64 -0.55
C TYR A 65 -9.89 -3.07 0.91
N ARG A 66 -9.75 -2.13 1.84
CA ARG A 66 -9.76 -2.39 3.28
C ARG A 66 -11.13 -2.89 3.77
N LEU A 67 -12.22 -2.26 3.37
CA LEU A 67 -13.58 -2.75 3.65
C LEU A 67 -13.79 -4.18 3.12
N ARG A 68 -13.17 -4.51 1.99
CA ARG A 68 -13.24 -5.86 1.41
C ARG A 68 -12.43 -6.90 2.20
N ILE A 69 -11.27 -6.54 2.70
CA ILE A 69 -10.36 -7.48 3.40
C ILE A 69 -10.74 -7.60 4.88
N GLU A 70 -10.86 -6.48 5.58
CA GLU A 70 -11.06 -6.43 7.04
C GLU A 70 -12.54 -6.66 7.41
N TRP A 71 -13.46 -6.03 6.68
CA TRP A 71 -14.90 -6.06 6.99
C TRP A 71 -15.67 -7.10 6.14
N GLY A 72 -15.02 -7.72 5.16
CA GLY A 72 -15.68 -8.63 4.22
C GLY A 72 -16.71 -7.98 3.30
N ILE A 73 -16.80 -6.65 3.28
CA ILE A 73 -17.82 -5.88 2.56
C ILE A 73 -17.49 -5.84 1.07
N ARG A 74 -18.42 -6.31 0.23
CA ARG A 74 -18.31 -6.19 -1.22
C ARG A 74 -19.25 -5.13 -1.75
N PHE A 75 -18.72 -3.93 -1.92
CA PHE A 75 -19.47 -2.80 -2.43
C PHE A 75 -18.88 -2.24 -3.74
N PRO A 76 -19.69 -1.65 -4.64
CA PRO A 76 -19.17 -0.97 -5.81
C PRO A 76 -18.23 0.16 -5.40
N ARG A 77 -17.05 0.20 -6.01
CA ARG A 77 -16.00 1.18 -5.69
C ARG A 77 -16.49 2.62 -5.86
N ASP A 78 -17.26 2.87 -6.91
CA ASP A 78 -17.73 4.21 -7.22
C ASP A 78 -18.84 4.68 -6.25
N GLU A 79 -19.60 3.73 -5.68
CA GLU A 79 -20.53 4.03 -4.58
C GLU A 79 -19.80 4.32 -3.26
N ILE A 80 -18.72 3.59 -2.93
CA ILE A 80 -17.87 3.96 -1.78
C ILE A 80 -17.33 5.38 -1.94
N LEU A 81 -16.92 5.77 -3.15
CA LEU A 81 -16.48 7.14 -3.41
C LEU A 81 -17.60 8.16 -3.15
N ARG A 82 -18.85 7.86 -3.55
CA ARG A 82 -20.01 8.71 -3.26
C ARG A 82 -20.27 8.81 -1.75
N LEU A 83 -20.29 7.68 -1.04
CA LEU A 83 -20.48 7.64 0.41
C LEU A 83 -19.38 8.40 1.15
N MET A 84 -18.11 8.21 0.79
CA MET A 84 -17.01 8.96 1.39
C MET A 84 -17.11 10.47 1.14
N ARG A 85 -17.68 10.90 0.00
CA ARG A 85 -17.93 12.33 -0.27
C ARG A 85 -19.01 12.91 0.62
N ILE A 86 -19.99 12.11 0.99
CA ILE A 86 -21.08 12.51 1.91
C ILE A 86 -20.57 12.52 3.34
N VAL A 87 -19.82 11.48 3.75
CA VAL A 87 -19.32 11.31 5.13
C VAL A 87 -18.22 12.30 5.48
N ASP A 88 -17.29 12.60 4.55
CA ASP A 88 -16.19 13.54 4.82
C ASP A 88 -15.86 14.43 3.60
N PRO A 89 -16.75 15.40 3.29
CA PRO A 89 -16.57 16.31 2.17
C PRO A 89 -15.34 17.21 2.34
N GLU A 90 -15.05 17.65 3.58
CA GLU A 90 -13.96 18.60 3.84
C GLU A 90 -12.59 17.95 3.61
N ARG A 91 -12.36 16.69 4.01
CA ARG A 91 -11.08 16.01 3.71
C ARG A 91 -10.84 15.84 2.23
N ILE A 92 -11.88 15.54 1.47
CA ILE A 92 -11.75 15.43 0.01
C ILE A 92 -11.36 16.78 -0.57
N ARG A 93 -11.94 17.87 -0.06
CA ARG A 93 -11.59 19.24 -0.44
C ARG A 93 -10.13 19.55 -0.10
N VAL A 94 -9.66 19.21 1.09
CA VAL A 94 -8.25 19.38 1.52
C VAL A 94 -7.29 18.61 0.61
N ARG A 95 -7.58 17.35 0.27
CA ARG A 95 -6.74 16.57 -0.66
C ARG A 95 -6.73 17.16 -2.07
N LYS A 96 -7.88 17.64 -2.55
CA LYS A 96 -8.00 18.28 -3.87
C LYS A 96 -7.23 19.59 -3.98
N ARG A 97 -6.97 20.29 -2.87
CA ARG A 97 -6.16 21.52 -2.87
C ARG A 97 -4.72 21.30 -3.33
N ARG A 98 -4.23 20.05 -3.45
CA ARG A 98 -2.86 19.70 -3.87
C ARG A 98 -1.77 20.47 -3.12
N ARG A 99 -2.09 20.94 -1.91
CA ARG A 99 -1.18 21.74 -1.10
C ARG A 99 -0.52 20.83 -0.08
N LEU A 100 0.81 20.82 -0.10
CA LEU A 100 1.59 20.13 0.92
C LEU A 100 1.31 20.78 2.28
N HIS A 101 0.61 20.08 3.17
CA HIS A 101 0.51 20.49 4.57
C HIS A 101 1.83 20.21 5.26
N ARG A 102 2.68 21.24 5.36
CA ARG A 102 3.92 21.17 6.14
C ARG A 102 3.55 21.06 7.63
N ARG A 103 3.93 19.95 8.25
CA ARG A 103 3.86 19.78 9.71
C ARG A 103 5.07 20.48 10.31
N ARG A 104 4.91 21.06 11.51
CA ARG A 104 6.06 21.54 12.29
C ARG A 104 6.87 20.31 12.69
N TYR A 105 8.05 20.15 12.09
CA TYR A 105 8.94 19.04 12.39
C TYR A 105 9.70 19.36 13.67
N ILE A 106 9.47 18.58 14.73
CA ILE A 106 10.14 18.72 16.02
C ILE A 106 10.91 17.41 16.27
N CYS A 107 12.22 17.52 16.48
CA CYS A 107 13.07 16.44 16.94
C CYS A 107 13.56 16.77 18.36
N LYS A 108 13.63 15.76 19.23
CA LYS A 108 13.98 15.95 20.65
C LYS A 108 15.46 16.27 20.90
N GLY A 109 16.33 16.01 19.92
CA GLY A 109 17.76 16.26 20.01
C GLY A 109 18.53 15.53 18.89
N PRO A 110 19.86 15.74 18.78
CA PRO A 110 20.72 14.98 17.87
C PRO A 110 20.56 13.47 18.08
N ASN A 111 20.61 12.68 17.02
CA ASN A 111 20.47 11.22 17.04
C ASN A 111 19.13 10.69 17.58
N ALA A 112 18.13 11.55 17.80
CA ALA A 112 16.80 11.10 18.26
C ALA A 112 15.98 10.44 17.14
N VAL A 113 16.16 10.88 15.88
CA VAL A 113 15.50 10.33 14.70
C VAL A 113 16.44 10.41 13.51
N TRP A 114 16.56 9.34 12.75
CA TRP A 114 17.33 9.29 11.52
C TRP A 114 16.39 9.17 10.32
N HIS A 115 16.60 10.00 9.29
CA HIS A 115 15.88 9.90 8.01
C HIS A 115 16.77 9.19 7.01
N VAL A 116 16.32 8.03 6.54
CA VAL A 116 17.00 7.26 5.50
C VAL A 116 16.21 7.40 4.20
N ASP A 117 16.89 7.72 3.10
CA ASP A 117 16.27 7.82 1.77
C ASP A 117 17.21 7.30 0.67
N GLY A 118 16.61 6.86 -0.43
CA GLY A 118 17.31 6.29 -1.58
C GLY A 118 17.15 7.18 -2.83
N TYR A 119 18.24 7.44 -3.53
CA TYR A 119 18.27 8.18 -4.78
C TYR A 119 18.54 7.24 -5.97
N ASP A 120 17.48 7.00 -6.73
CA ASP A 120 17.45 6.00 -7.81
C ASP A 120 17.55 6.61 -9.23
N LYS A 121 17.75 7.92 -9.39
CA LYS A 121 17.78 8.53 -10.75
C LYS A 121 18.94 8.03 -11.61
N ILE A 122 20.04 7.62 -10.99
CA ILE A 122 21.23 7.06 -11.66
C ILE A 122 21.29 5.53 -11.58
N LYS A 123 20.23 4.88 -11.07
CA LYS A 123 20.08 3.42 -11.03
C LYS A 123 20.23 2.74 -12.39
N PRO A 124 19.80 3.32 -13.53
CA PRO A 124 20.05 2.73 -14.85
C PRO A 124 21.54 2.55 -15.20
N PHE A 125 22.43 3.31 -14.55
CA PHE A 125 23.88 3.18 -14.71
C PHE A 125 24.51 2.23 -13.67
N GLY A 126 23.70 1.53 -12.88
CA GLY A 126 24.17 0.59 -11.85
C GLY A 126 24.48 1.22 -10.49
N PHE A 127 24.14 2.49 -10.29
CA PHE A 127 24.40 3.23 -9.06
C PHE A 127 23.09 3.53 -8.32
N CYS A 128 22.91 2.94 -7.14
CA CYS A 128 21.87 3.33 -6.20
C CYS A 128 22.53 4.09 -5.06
N ILE A 129 22.18 5.36 -4.86
CA ILE A 129 22.72 6.12 -3.73
C ILE A 129 21.76 5.97 -2.56
N HIS A 130 22.29 5.65 -1.40
CA HIS A 130 21.55 5.62 -0.15
C HIS A 130 22.18 6.62 0.80
N GLY A 131 21.36 7.34 1.56
CA GLY A 131 21.84 8.33 2.51
C GLY A 131 20.98 8.41 3.75
N CYS A 132 21.61 8.83 4.84
CA CYS A 132 20.94 9.05 6.11
C CYS A 132 21.29 10.41 6.69
N VAL A 133 20.30 11.09 7.23
CA VAL A 133 20.41 12.44 7.80
C VAL A 133 19.83 12.46 9.21
N ASP A 134 20.54 13.11 10.13
CA ASP A 134 20.04 13.38 11.49
C ASP A 134 18.83 14.32 11.46
N GLY A 135 17.74 13.93 12.11
CA GLY A 135 16.49 14.68 12.11
C GLY A 135 16.60 16.06 12.77
N PHE A 136 17.44 16.18 13.81
CA PHE A 136 17.60 17.43 14.56
C PHE A 136 18.52 18.42 13.84
N GLY A 137 19.78 18.05 13.65
CA GLY A 137 20.81 18.92 13.07
C GLY A 137 20.86 18.93 11.55
N ARG A 138 20.11 18.04 10.87
CA ARG A 138 20.15 17.85 9.41
C ARG A 138 21.54 17.54 8.85
N ARG A 139 22.41 16.96 9.69
CA ARG A 139 23.74 16.52 9.29
C ARG A 139 23.66 15.17 8.60
N ILE A 140 24.45 14.99 7.55
CA ILE A 140 24.60 13.71 6.87
C ILE A 140 25.34 12.75 7.81
N ILE A 141 24.70 11.64 8.14
CA ILE A 141 25.29 10.57 8.95
C ILE A 141 26.11 9.65 8.04
N TRP A 142 25.56 9.32 6.87
CA TRP A 142 26.25 8.57 5.84
C TRP A 142 25.64 8.81 4.46
N LEU A 143 26.46 8.58 3.42
CA LEU A 143 26.08 8.60 2.01
C LEU A 143 26.90 7.53 1.30
N ARG A 144 26.24 6.52 0.73
CA ARG A 144 26.90 5.38 0.07
C ARG A 144 26.28 5.08 -1.28
N VAL A 145 27.08 4.45 -2.14
CA VAL A 145 26.64 3.97 -3.44
C VAL A 145 26.64 2.45 -3.42
N GLY A 146 25.47 1.84 -3.65
CA GLY A 146 25.27 0.42 -3.79
C GLY A 146 24.91 0.03 -5.23
N LYS A 147 25.06 -1.26 -5.55
CA LYS A 147 24.64 -1.82 -6.85
C LYS A 147 23.12 -1.98 -6.97
N THR A 148 22.40 -1.97 -5.84
CA THR A 148 20.95 -2.18 -5.79
C THR A 148 20.31 -1.41 -4.64
N ASN A 149 19.04 -1.04 -4.82
CA ASN A 149 18.13 -0.50 -3.80
C ASN A 149 17.01 -1.50 -3.44
N ASN A 150 17.09 -2.73 -3.95
CA ASN A 150 16.04 -3.72 -3.73
C ASN A 150 16.44 -4.75 -2.66
N ASN A 151 17.71 -4.80 -2.26
CA ASN A 151 18.19 -5.66 -1.19
C ASN A 151 18.37 -4.84 0.09
N PRO A 152 17.57 -5.05 1.15
CA PRO A 152 17.71 -4.34 2.42
C PRO A 152 19.09 -4.55 3.04
N GLU A 153 19.74 -5.69 2.87
CA GLU A 153 21.08 -5.93 3.44
C GLU A 153 22.11 -4.93 2.88
N VAL A 154 22.00 -4.55 1.61
CA VAL A 154 22.91 -3.56 0.98
C VAL A 154 22.65 -2.15 1.50
N ILE A 155 21.44 -1.88 2.00
CA ILE A 155 20.99 -0.60 2.55
C ILE A 155 21.29 -0.52 4.06
N ASP A 156 21.30 -1.67 4.74
CA ASP A 156 21.24 -1.81 6.20
C ASP A 156 22.56 -2.20 6.87
N ILE A 157 23.63 -2.48 6.10
CA ILE A 157 24.96 -2.87 6.61
C ILE A 157 25.50 -1.93 7.72
N ASP A 158 25.10 -0.65 7.74
CA ASP A 158 25.60 0.32 8.73
C ASP A 158 24.68 0.56 9.94
N ILE A 159 23.40 0.17 9.90
CA ILE A 159 22.49 0.39 11.05
C ILE A 159 22.89 -0.53 12.22
N THR A 160 23.39 -1.72 11.91
CA THR A 160 23.85 -2.71 12.89
C THR A 160 25.31 -2.51 13.30
N SER A 161 26.17 -1.91 12.47
CA SER A 161 27.59 -1.69 12.81
C SER A 161 27.89 -0.37 13.52
N ARG A 162 26.93 0.58 13.55
CA ARG A 162 27.03 1.88 14.23
C ARG A 162 25.80 2.18 15.09
N GLY A 163 25.20 1.14 15.68
CA GLY A 163 24.19 1.32 16.72
C GLY A 163 24.72 2.28 17.81
N PRO A 164 23.84 3.05 18.46
CA PRO A 164 24.28 4.02 19.46
C PRO A 164 25.05 3.26 20.56
N THR A 165 26.35 3.51 20.66
CA THR A 165 27.03 3.32 21.94
C THR A 165 26.30 4.21 22.94
N ALA A 166 25.82 3.57 24.01
CA ALA A 166 25.06 4.16 25.10
C ALA A 166 25.63 5.49 25.60
#